data_AF-A0A496R8F5-F1
#
_entry.id   AF-A0A496R8F5-F1
#
_cell.length_a   1.000
_cell.length_b   1.000
_cell.length_c   1.000
_cell.angle_alpha   90.00
_cell.angle_beta   90.00
_cell.angle_gamma   90.00
#
_symmetry.space_group_name_H-M   'P 1'
#
loop_
_entity.id
_entity.type
_entity.pdbx_description
1 polymer ?
#
loop_
_entity_poly.entity_id
_entity_poly.type
_entity_poly.pdbx_seq_one_letter_code
_entity_poly.pdbx_strand_id
1 'polypeptide(L)'
;MEKTITQRSAWDKVLTKLQKRSLWMLHYCTGCGAVELPPTMTARFDMERFGIMPMVTPRQADILLITGYLSVKTLKRVVLIYEQMQSPKYVVGFGSCTINGGMYWNSYATIKSLDQYIPVEFYLAGCMPRPEAIIEGFTELIDRIGEGKANSWEDYYKNYEFYRKNQEHVFGTIDTRTDIPDDAKYFKIGEVEK
;
A
#
# COMPACT_ATOMS: atom_id res chain seq x y z
N MET A 1 29.67 14.63 -13.22
CA MET A 1 28.68 15.71 -13.32
C MET A 1 28.11 15.95 -11.93
N GLU A 2 28.77 16.79 -11.13
CA GLU A 2 28.34 17.11 -9.76
C GLU A 2 27.00 17.86 -9.84
N LYS A 3 25.92 17.22 -9.40
CA LYS A 3 24.62 17.88 -9.29
C LYS A 3 24.73 18.92 -8.17
N THR A 4 24.67 20.20 -8.52
CA THR A 4 24.60 21.32 -7.58
C THR A 4 23.45 21.08 -6.61
N ILE A 5 23.77 20.80 -5.35
CA ILE A 5 22.79 20.56 -4.29
C ILE A 5 22.15 21.91 -3.97
N THR A 6 20.96 22.16 -4.51
CA THR A 6 20.11 23.28 -4.10
C THR A 6 19.54 22.99 -2.71
N GLN A 7 19.29 24.03 -1.90
CA GLN A 7 18.74 23.84 -0.54
C GLN A 7 17.45 23.00 -0.54
N ARG A 8 16.57 23.19 -1.53
CA ARG A 8 15.36 22.36 -1.70
C ARG A 8 15.70 20.88 -1.88
N SER A 9 16.61 20.55 -2.80
CA SER A 9 17.05 19.16 -3.03
C SER A 9 17.74 18.52 -1.82
N ALA A 10 18.37 19.34 -0.95
CA ALA A 10 18.95 18.85 0.29
C ALA A 10 17.85 18.49 1.31
N TRP A 11 16.82 19.33 1.44
CA TRP A 11 15.68 19.07 2.31
C TRP A 11 14.88 17.85 1.86
N ASP A 12 14.65 17.68 0.56
CA ASP A 12 13.94 16.51 0.04
C ASP A 12 14.66 15.21 0.42
N LYS A 13 15.99 15.17 0.30
CA LYS A 13 16.80 14.01 0.71
C LYS A 13 16.71 13.74 2.22
N VAL A 14 16.63 14.78 3.04
CA VAL A 14 16.46 14.63 4.49
C VAL A 14 15.08 14.08 4.79
N LEU A 15 14.03 14.61 4.16
CA LEU A 15 12.65 14.15 4.33
C LEU A 15 12.49 12.68 3.94
N THR A 16 13.00 12.27 2.77
CA THR A 16 12.99 10.86 2.35
C THR A 16 13.72 9.96 3.34
N LYS A 17 14.84 10.42 3.90
CA LYS A 17 15.61 9.67 4.90
C LYS A 17 14.87 9.50 6.23
N LEU A 18 14.09 10.51 6.64
CA LEU A 18 13.25 10.44 7.82
C LEU A 18 12.05 9.51 7.58
N GLN A 19 11.35 9.70 6.45
CA GLN A 19 10.18 8.92 6.09
C GLN A 19 10.46 7.41 6.06
N LYS A 20 11.56 6.99 5.44
CA LYS A 20 11.92 5.56 5.37
C LYS A 20 12.30 4.93 6.72
N ARG A 21 12.47 5.74 7.78
CA ARG A 21 12.79 5.29 9.14
C ARG A 21 11.58 5.39 10.08
N SER A 22 10.45 5.91 9.62
CA SER A 22 9.24 6.12 10.42
C SER A 22 8.02 5.65 9.62
N LEU A 23 7.89 4.34 9.47
CA LEU A 23 6.83 3.74 8.65
C LEU A 23 5.71 3.24 9.55
N TRP A 24 4.53 3.84 9.45
CA TRP A 24 3.37 3.41 10.21
C TRP A 24 2.52 2.47 9.37
N MET A 25 2.29 1.26 9.88
CA MET A 25 1.61 0.21 9.13
C MET A 25 0.19 -0.01 9.62
N LEU A 26 -0.78 0.19 8.72
CA LEU A 26 -2.13 -0.30 8.91
C LEU A 26 -2.20 -1.76 8.50
N HIS A 27 -2.20 -2.63 9.52
CA HIS A 27 -2.40 -4.05 9.36
C HIS A 27 -3.89 -4.34 9.15
N TYR A 28 -4.29 -4.58 7.89
CA TYR A 28 -5.65 -4.97 7.58
C TYR A 28 -5.76 -6.50 7.54
N CYS A 29 -6.24 -7.08 8.65
CA CYS A 29 -6.38 -8.52 8.87
C CYS A 29 -7.50 -9.13 8.03
N THR A 30 -7.23 -9.60 6.81
CA THR A 30 -8.29 -10.08 5.90
C THR A 30 -8.51 -11.58 5.91
N GLY A 31 -7.52 -12.38 6.29
CA GLY A 31 -7.65 -13.83 6.28
C GLY A 31 -6.57 -14.56 7.07
N CYS A 32 -6.22 -15.76 6.60
CA CYS A 32 -5.14 -16.57 7.19
C CYS A 32 -3.83 -15.79 7.29
N GLY A 33 -3.62 -14.86 6.35
CA GLY A 33 -2.54 -13.89 6.26
C GLY A 33 -2.31 -12.99 7.51
N ALA A 34 -3.23 -12.95 8.46
CA ALA A 34 -3.08 -12.10 9.63
C ALA A 34 -2.21 -12.72 10.75
N VAL A 35 -2.03 -14.05 10.78
CA VAL A 35 -1.41 -14.73 11.94
C VAL A 35 0.12 -14.66 11.98
N GLU A 36 0.80 -14.53 10.84
CA GLU A 36 2.27 -14.48 10.79
C GLU A 36 2.81 -13.07 11.05
N LEU A 37 1.97 -12.02 10.96
CA LEU A 37 2.42 -10.65 11.26
C LEU A 37 2.67 -10.42 12.75
N PRO A 38 1.80 -10.79 13.72
CA PRO A 38 2.11 -10.58 15.14
C PRO A 38 3.47 -11.18 15.57
N PRO A 39 3.85 -12.42 15.17
CA PRO A 39 5.20 -12.93 15.38
C PRO A 39 6.32 -12.03 14.85
N THR A 40 6.15 -11.38 13.69
CA THR A 40 7.16 -10.47 13.13
C THR A 40 7.32 -9.19 13.95
N MET A 41 6.30 -8.83 14.73
CA MET A 41 6.25 -7.62 15.56
C MET A 41 6.67 -7.87 17.01
N THR A 42 6.73 -9.13 17.42
CA THR A 42 7.09 -9.51 18.80
C THR A 42 8.59 -9.75 18.95
N ALA A 43 9.02 -9.98 20.19
CA ALA A 43 10.41 -10.12 20.60
C ALA A 43 11.27 -11.13 19.79
N ARG A 44 10.66 -12.08 19.07
CA ARG A 44 11.42 -13.08 18.30
C ARG A 44 12.09 -12.50 17.05
N PHE A 45 11.37 -11.69 16.29
CA PHE A 45 11.82 -11.17 15.00
C PHE A 45 11.90 -9.64 14.97
N ASP A 46 11.10 -8.97 15.80
CA ASP A 46 11.11 -7.53 16.08
C ASP A 46 11.33 -6.62 14.85
N MET A 47 10.25 -6.32 14.14
CA MET A 47 10.26 -5.33 13.07
C MET A 47 10.29 -3.87 13.55
N GLU A 48 10.02 -3.60 14.84
CA GLU A 48 10.02 -2.23 15.38
C GLU A 48 11.43 -1.62 15.32
N ARG A 49 12.48 -2.45 15.35
CA ARG A 49 13.88 -2.05 15.12
C ARG A 49 14.09 -1.27 13.82
N PHE A 50 13.29 -1.55 12.78
CA PHE A 50 13.38 -0.87 11.49
C PHE A 50 12.57 0.44 11.44
N GLY A 51 11.86 0.78 12.52
CA GLY A 51 10.97 1.93 12.60
C GLY A 51 9.59 1.65 12.00
N ILE A 52 9.17 0.37 12.01
CA ILE A 52 7.86 -0.07 11.52
C ILE A 52 6.97 -0.42 12.71
N MET A 53 5.89 0.31 12.88
CA MET A 53 4.98 0.17 14.02
C MET A 53 3.53 0.03 13.55
N PRO A 54 2.67 -0.80 14.19
CA PRO A 54 1.31 -0.96 13.73
C PRO A 54 0.49 0.26 14.17
N MET A 55 -0.34 0.77 13.27
CA MET A 55 -1.31 1.81 13.54
C MET A 55 -2.71 1.35 13.15
N VAL A 56 -3.70 1.71 13.95
CA VAL A 56 -5.10 1.30 13.71
C VAL A 56 -5.86 2.30 12.85
N THR A 57 -5.45 3.57 12.86
CA THR A 57 -6.15 4.63 12.14
C THR A 57 -5.56 4.81 10.74
N PRO A 58 -6.38 4.92 9.69
CA PRO A 58 -5.90 5.12 8.32
C PRO A 58 -5.21 6.47 8.13
N ARG A 59 -5.63 7.50 8.86
CA ARG A 59 -5.06 8.86 8.71
C ARG A 59 -3.65 9.00 9.31
N GLN A 60 -3.20 8.05 10.12
CA GLN A 60 -1.88 8.06 10.76
C GLN A 60 -0.99 6.93 10.24
N ALA A 61 -1.40 6.23 9.19
CA ALA A 61 -0.67 5.13 8.60
C ALA A 61 -0.17 5.50 7.20
N ASP A 62 1.05 5.08 6.89
CA ASP A 62 1.68 5.26 5.58
C ASP A 62 1.58 3.97 4.76
N ILE A 63 1.69 2.80 5.42
CA ILE A 63 1.64 1.50 4.77
C ILE A 63 0.28 0.86 4.98
N LEU A 64 -0.37 0.44 3.90
CA LEU A 64 -1.53 -0.44 3.92
C LEU A 64 -1.10 -1.87 3.61
N LEU A 65 -1.06 -2.71 4.63
CA LEU A 65 -0.72 -4.13 4.48
C LEU A 65 -1.99 -4.97 4.33
N ILE A 66 -2.16 -5.59 3.17
CA ILE A 66 -3.33 -6.44 2.86
C ILE A 66 -2.95 -7.89 3.05
N THR A 67 -3.41 -8.48 4.15
CA THR A 67 -2.97 -9.80 4.63
C THR A 67 -3.83 -10.98 4.19
N GLY A 68 -3.73 -11.31 2.90
CA GLY A 68 -4.33 -12.52 2.32
C GLY A 68 -5.40 -12.22 1.29
N TYR A 69 -6.41 -13.10 1.20
CA TYR A 69 -7.46 -12.95 0.20
C TYR A 69 -8.38 -11.77 0.53
N LEU A 70 -8.98 -11.22 -0.52
CA LEU A 70 -9.97 -10.16 -0.42
C LEU A 70 -11.27 -10.65 -1.02
N SER A 71 -12.31 -10.67 -0.19
CA SER A 71 -13.66 -10.83 -0.73
C SER A 71 -14.08 -9.55 -1.45
N VAL A 72 -15.01 -9.67 -2.40
CA VAL A 72 -15.65 -8.51 -3.05
C VAL A 72 -16.16 -7.51 -2.00
N LYS A 73 -16.88 -7.99 -0.97
CA LYS A 73 -17.39 -7.13 0.10
C LYS A 73 -16.28 -6.42 0.90
N THR A 74 -15.17 -7.11 1.13
CA THR A 74 -14.02 -6.58 1.89
C THR A 74 -13.26 -5.55 1.07
N LEU A 75 -13.08 -5.76 -0.24
CA LEU A 75 -12.35 -4.85 -1.11
C LEU A 75 -12.96 -3.44 -1.11
N LYS A 76 -14.30 -3.32 -1.09
CA LYS A 76 -14.97 -2.01 -0.94
C LYS A 76 -14.51 -1.24 0.31
N ARG A 77 -14.22 -1.94 1.42
CA ARG A 77 -13.71 -1.31 2.65
C ARG A 77 -12.24 -0.94 2.54
N VAL A 78 -11.44 -1.76 1.86
CA VAL A 78 -10.02 -1.49 1.63
C VAL A 78 -9.84 -0.27 0.74
N VAL A 79 -10.63 -0.12 -0.32
CA VAL A 79 -10.61 1.08 -1.18
C VAL A 79 -10.92 2.33 -0.36
N LEU A 80 -11.96 2.30 0.48
CA LEU A 80 -12.31 3.42 1.36
C LEU A 80 -11.18 3.76 2.36
N ILE A 81 -10.50 2.75 2.90
CA ILE A 81 -9.36 2.94 3.79
C ILE A 81 -8.21 3.61 3.04
N TYR A 82 -7.86 3.08 1.87
CA TYR A 82 -6.76 3.59 1.05
C TYR A 82 -6.97 5.06 0.65
N GLU A 83 -8.20 5.44 0.28
CA GLU A 83 -8.52 6.82 -0.07
C GLU A 83 -8.54 7.77 1.13
N GLN A 84 -8.81 7.26 2.33
CA GLN A 84 -8.74 8.05 3.57
C GLN A 84 -7.32 8.22 4.12
N MET A 85 -6.35 7.49 3.57
CA MET A 85 -4.93 7.62 3.93
C MET A 85 -4.30 8.83 3.25
N GLN A 86 -3.44 9.53 4.00
CA GLN A 86 -2.68 10.67 3.49
C GLN A 86 -1.58 10.17 2.54
N SER A 87 -1.26 10.96 1.52
CA SER A 87 -0.10 10.69 0.65
C SER A 87 1.15 11.33 1.26
N PRO A 88 2.31 10.68 1.26
CA PRO A 88 2.68 9.42 0.57
C PRO A 88 2.19 8.15 1.28
N LYS A 89 1.58 7.23 0.52
CA LYS A 89 1.05 5.95 1.02
C LYS A 89 1.53 4.78 0.18
N TYR A 90 1.71 3.62 0.80
CA TYR A 90 2.28 2.42 0.17
C TYR A 90 1.39 1.22 0.42
N VAL A 91 1.06 0.47 -0.63
CA VAL A 91 0.24 -0.74 -0.51
C VAL A 91 1.12 -1.95 -0.70
N VAL A 92 1.09 -2.85 0.26
CA VAL A 92 1.86 -4.09 0.23
C VAL A 92 0.89 -5.26 0.16
N GLY A 93 0.98 -6.03 -0.94
CA GLY A 93 0.20 -7.24 -1.13
C GLY A 93 0.87 -8.41 -0.43
N PHE A 94 0.20 -9.00 0.55
CA PHE A 94 0.76 -10.09 1.33
C PHE A 94 0.19 -11.44 0.90
N GLY A 95 1.10 -12.32 0.47
CA GLY A 95 0.83 -13.69 0.07
C GLY A 95 0.33 -13.84 -1.36
N SER A 96 0.20 -15.09 -1.80
CA SER A 96 -0.20 -15.43 -3.18
C SER A 96 -1.63 -14.97 -3.53
N CYS A 97 -2.49 -14.80 -2.53
CA CYS A 97 -3.89 -14.43 -2.73
C CYS A 97 -4.07 -13.05 -3.36
N THR A 98 -3.17 -12.09 -3.08
CA THR A 98 -3.27 -10.73 -3.65
C THR A 98 -2.72 -10.65 -5.08
N ILE A 99 -1.87 -11.60 -5.48
CA ILE A 99 -1.19 -11.62 -6.79
C ILE A 99 -2.12 -12.17 -7.88
N ASN A 100 -2.67 -13.36 -7.67
CA ASN A 100 -3.47 -14.08 -8.67
C ASN A 100 -4.71 -14.80 -8.10
N GLY A 101 -5.09 -14.50 -6.85
CA GLY A 101 -6.15 -15.17 -6.13
C GLY A 101 -5.67 -16.41 -5.37
N GLY A 102 -4.42 -16.82 -5.57
CA GLY A 102 -3.80 -17.96 -4.89
C GLY A 102 -4.61 -19.23 -5.06
N MET A 103 -4.84 -19.95 -3.96
CA MET A 103 -5.70 -21.14 -3.97
C MET A 103 -7.17 -20.84 -4.27
N TYR A 104 -7.61 -19.58 -4.12
CA TYR A 104 -8.99 -19.14 -4.32
C TYR A 104 -9.23 -18.58 -5.73
N TRP A 105 -8.34 -18.82 -6.69
CA TRP A 105 -8.44 -18.27 -8.06
C TRP A 105 -9.77 -18.60 -8.77
N ASN A 106 -10.40 -19.74 -8.44
CA ASN A 106 -11.68 -20.18 -9.02
C ASN A 106 -12.89 -19.88 -8.11
N SER A 107 -12.72 -19.05 -7.08
CA SER A 107 -13.83 -18.64 -6.23
C SER A 107 -14.53 -17.41 -6.81
N TYR A 108 -15.86 -17.40 -6.76
CA TYR A 108 -16.67 -16.24 -7.14
C TYR A 108 -16.58 -15.10 -6.11
N ALA A 109 -16.24 -15.43 -4.86
CA ALA A 109 -16.31 -14.50 -3.76
C ALA A 109 -15.06 -13.63 -3.62
N THR A 110 -13.91 -14.09 -4.14
CA THR A 110 -12.62 -13.45 -3.97
C THR A 110 -12.16 -12.78 -5.26
N ILE A 111 -11.49 -11.63 -5.12
CA ILE A 111 -10.80 -11.02 -6.25
C ILE A 111 -9.57 -11.84 -6.63
N LYS A 112 -9.17 -11.72 -7.90
CA LYS A 112 -8.02 -12.44 -8.46
C LYS A 112 -6.75 -11.60 -8.44
N SER A 113 -6.84 -10.32 -8.81
CA SER A 113 -5.68 -9.43 -8.79
C SER A 113 -6.04 -8.15 -8.03
N LEU A 114 -5.23 -7.81 -7.03
CA LEU A 114 -5.40 -6.58 -6.26
C LEU A 114 -5.05 -5.34 -7.10
N ASP A 115 -4.06 -5.47 -7.99
CA ASP A 115 -3.53 -4.39 -8.83
C ASP A 115 -4.57 -3.75 -9.75
N GLN A 116 -5.68 -4.44 -10.02
CA GLN A 116 -6.76 -3.89 -10.84
C GLN A 116 -7.57 -2.79 -10.12
N TYR A 117 -7.51 -2.75 -8.78
CA TYR A 117 -8.39 -1.90 -7.97
C TYR A 117 -7.65 -0.83 -7.19
N ILE A 118 -6.44 -1.12 -6.72
CA ILE A 118 -5.59 -0.25 -5.90
C ILE A 118 -4.16 -0.50 -6.36
N PRO A 119 -3.31 0.53 -6.50
CA PRO A 119 -1.93 0.32 -6.93
C PRO A 119 -1.16 -0.42 -5.85
N VAL A 120 -0.43 -1.48 -6.22
CA VAL A 120 0.41 -2.23 -5.29
C VAL A 120 1.87 -1.90 -5.53
N GLU A 121 2.60 -1.59 -4.47
CA GLU A 121 4.02 -1.22 -4.55
C GLU A 121 4.90 -2.46 -4.74
N PHE A 122 4.64 -3.51 -3.95
CA PHE A 122 5.25 -4.82 -4.13
C PHE A 122 4.42 -5.92 -3.47
N TYR A 123 4.76 -7.17 -3.82
CA TYR A 123 4.12 -8.36 -3.31
C TYR A 123 5.09 -9.21 -2.50
N LEU A 124 4.64 -9.66 -1.33
CA LEU A 124 5.33 -10.67 -0.52
C LEU A 124 4.87 -12.06 -0.93
N ALA A 125 5.74 -12.84 -1.56
CA ALA A 125 5.42 -14.19 -1.98
C ALA A 125 5.36 -15.15 -0.78
N GLY A 126 4.28 -15.93 -0.68
CA GLY A 126 4.11 -16.97 0.33
C GLY A 126 2.65 -17.34 0.59
N CYS A 127 2.43 -18.48 1.26
CA CYS A 127 1.10 -18.93 1.69
C CYS A 127 1.25 -19.83 2.93
N MET A 128 1.77 -19.35 4.05
CA MET A 128 2.04 -17.93 4.38
C MET A 128 3.51 -17.53 4.21
N PRO A 129 3.84 -16.28 3.85
CA PRO A 129 5.24 -15.83 3.81
C PRO A 129 5.81 -15.91 5.22
N ARG A 130 7.04 -16.40 5.32
CA ARG A 130 7.76 -16.54 6.60
C ARG A 130 8.12 -15.16 7.18
N PRO A 131 8.30 -15.03 8.51
CA PRO A 131 8.68 -13.78 9.16
C PRO A 131 9.91 -13.12 8.56
N GLU A 132 10.89 -13.93 8.17
CA GLU A 132 12.13 -13.49 7.54
C GLU A 132 11.87 -12.83 6.18
N ALA A 133 10.99 -13.43 5.36
CA ALA A 133 10.60 -12.88 4.06
C ALA A 133 9.79 -11.58 4.21
N ILE A 134 9.01 -11.46 5.29
CA ILE A 134 8.26 -10.23 5.61
C ILE A 134 9.26 -9.10 5.93
N ILE A 135 10.25 -9.35 6.79
CA ILE A 135 11.29 -8.38 7.12
C ILE A 135 12.11 -8.00 5.89
N GLU A 136 12.47 -8.97 5.04
CA GLU A 136 13.19 -8.72 3.80
C GLU A 136 12.40 -7.79 2.87
N GLY A 137 11.11 -8.06 2.63
CA GLY A 137 10.31 -7.20 1.76
C GLY A 137 10.07 -5.80 2.35
N PHE A 138 9.96 -5.66 3.67
CA PHE A 138 9.94 -4.32 4.28
C PHE A 138 11.29 -3.60 4.17
N THR A 139 12.40 -4.32 4.22
CA THR A 139 13.74 -3.76 3.98
C THR A 139 13.86 -3.28 2.53
N GLU A 140 13.36 -4.08 1.57
CA GLU A 140 13.28 -3.69 0.17
C GLU A 140 12.43 -2.43 -0.03
N LEU A 141 11.29 -2.32 0.67
CA LEU A 141 10.46 -1.10 0.65
C LEU A 141 11.25 0.12 1.14
N ILE A 142 11.97 0.00 2.26
CA ILE A 142 12.80 1.08 2.81
C ILE A 142 13.85 1.54 1.79
N ASP A 143 14.45 0.60 1.06
CA ASP A 143 15.43 0.89 0.02
C ASP A 143 14.79 1.56 -1.20
N ARG A 144 13.64 1.06 -1.67
CA ARG A 144 12.87 1.67 -2.76
C ARG A 144 12.42 3.09 -2.45
N ILE A 145 12.00 3.37 -1.21
CA ILE A 145 11.69 4.74 -0.74
C ILE A 145 12.96 5.59 -0.77
N GLY A 146 14.08 5.06 -0.28
CA GLY A 146 15.37 5.75 -0.31
C GLY A 146 15.87 6.12 -1.71
N GLU A 147 15.54 5.30 -2.71
CA GLU A 147 15.86 5.53 -4.12
C GLU A 147 14.82 6.41 -4.85
N GLY A 148 13.68 6.70 -4.21
CA GLY A 148 12.57 7.43 -4.84
C GLY A 148 11.84 6.63 -5.92
N LYS A 149 11.89 5.29 -5.85
CA LYS A 149 11.19 4.38 -6.77
C LYS A 149 9.79 4.01 -6.30
N ALA A 150 9.50 4.22 -5.01
CA ALA A 150 8.20 3.91 -4.41
C ALA A 150 7.16 5.01 -4.67
N ASN A 151 6.55 4.99 -5.85
CA ASN A 151 5.62 6.03 -6.32
C ASN A 151 4.28 5.47 -6.79
N SER A 152 3.92 4.23 -6.41
CA SER A 152 2.66 3.60 -6.85
C SER A 152 1.42 4.41 -6.46
N TRP A 153 1.48 5.21 -5.40
CA TRP A 153 0.39 6.12 -5.04
C TRP A 153 0.16 7.22 -6.08
N GLU A 154 1.20 7.72 -6.76
CA GLU A 154 1.06 8.69 -7.86
C GLU A 154 0.33 8.06 -9.05
N ASP A 155 0.56 6.77 -9.31
CA ASP A 155 -0.08 6.06 -10.41
C ASP A 155 -1.59 5.92 -10.19
N TYR A 156 -2.06 5.88 -8.94
CA TYR A 156 -3.49 5.97 -8.63
C TYR A 156 -4.09 7.29 -9.08
N TYR A 157 -3.41 8.40 -8.81
CA TYR A 157 -3.88 9.73 -9.20
C TYR A 157 -3.83 9.88 -10.73
N LYS A 158 -2.74 9.44 -11.39
CA LYS A 158 -2.59 9.52 -12.86
C LYS A 158 -3.63 8.67 -13.60
N ASN A 159 -3.89 7.45 -13.12
CA ASN A 159 -4.77 6.47 -13.78
C ASN A 159 -6.09 6.28 -13.01
N TYR A 160 -6.60 7.32 -12.35
CA TYR A 160 -7.75 7.21 -11.46
C TYR A 160 -8.99 6.62 -12.16
N GLU A 161 -9.27 7.03 -13.40
CA GLU A 161 -10.40 6.52 -14.17
C GLU A 161 -10.34 5.00 -14.40
N PHE A 162 -9.14 4.45 -14.62
CA PHE A 162 -8.94 3.02 -14.81
C PHE A 162 -9.31 2.25 -13.55
N TYR A 163 -8.74 2.65 -12.41
CA TYR A 163 -9.03 2.02 -11.13
C TYR A 163 -10.50 2.16 -10.78
N ARG A 164 -11.07 3.35 -11.01
CA ARG A 164 -12.46 3.64 -10.68
C ARG A 164 -13.44 2.81 -11.50
N LYS A 165 -13.22 2.68 -12.80
CA LYS A 165 -14.02 1.83 -13.69
C LYS A 165 -14.00 0.37 -13.26
N ASN A 166 -12.83 -0.14 -12.85
CA ASN A 166 -12.70 -1.51 -12.35
C ASN A 166 -13.42 -1.71 -11.01
N GLN A 167 -13.33 -0.72 -10.11
CA GLN A 167 -14.06 -0.73 -8.84
C GLN A 167 -15.58 -0.72 -9.07
N GLU A 168 -16.08 0.15 -9.95
CA GLU A 168 -17.51 0.26 -10.26
C GLU A 168 -18.06 -0.97 -10.97
N HIS A 169 -17.25 -1.64 -11.80
CA HIS A 169 -17.62 -2.91 -12.40
C HIS A 169 -17.94 -3.99 -11.36
N VAL A 170 -17.26 -3.96 -10.20
CA VAL A 170 -17.40 -4.98 -9.16
C VAL A 170 -18.43 -4.59 -8.09
N PHE A 171 -18.48 -3.31 -7.69
CA PHE A 171 -19.29 -2.85 -6.56
C PHE A 171 -20.54 -2.06 -6.96
N GLY A 172 -20.68 -1.71 -8.25
CA GLY A 172 -21.56 -0.65 -8.70
C GLY A 172 -21.04 0.73 -8.27
N THR A 173 -21.90 1.74 -8.30
CA THR A 173 -21.55 3.10 -7.89
C THR A 173 -21.10 3.14 -6.43
N ILE A 174 -19.91 3.67 -6.22
CA ILE A 174 -19.34 3.91 -4.90
C ILE A 174 -19.36 5.41 -4.63
N ASP A 175 -19.88 5.84 -3.51
CA ASP A 175 -19.66 7.20 -3.04
C ASP A 175 -18.50 7.18 -2.04
N THR A 176 -17.33 7.60 -2.51
CA THR A 176 -16.17 7.84 -1.67
C THR A 176 -16.18 9.31 -1.29
N ARG A 177 -16.27 9.59 0.02
CA ARG A 177 -16.34 10.97 0.56
C ARG A 177 -15.04 11.77 0.40
N THR A 178 -14.16 11.33 -0.48
CA THR A 178 -12.80 11.80 -0.70
C THR A 178 -12.69 12.26 -2.15
N ASP A 179 -12.36 13.53 -2.35
CA ASP A 179 -12.21 14.14 -3.67
C ASP A 179 -10.79 13.93 -4.20
N ILE A 180 -10.60 12.81 -4.88
CA ILE A 180 -9.30 12.40 -5.43
C ILE A 180 -8.81 13.34 -6.55
N PRO A 181 -9.68 13.83 -7.47
CA PRO A 181 -9.27 14.85 -8.43
C PRO A 181 -8.74 16.14 -7.79
N ASP A 182 -9.36 16.61 -6.70
CA ASP A 182 -8.87 17.81 -6.02
C ASP A 182 -7.57 17.54 -5.23
N ASP A 183 -7.41 16.35 -4.65
CA ASP A 183 -6.13 15.91 -4.08
C ASP A 183 -5.01 15.83 -5.14
N ALA A 184 -5.30 15.35 -6.35
CA ALA A 184 -4.34 15.27 -7.45
C ALA A 184 -3.79 16.66 -7.82
N LYS A 185 -4.67 17.68 -7.85
CA LYS A 185 -4.28 19.08 -8.08
C LYS A 185 -3.38 19.62 -6.98
N TYR A 186 -3.65 19.28 -5.72
CA TYR A 186 -2.81 19.69 -4.59
C TYR A 186 -1.37 19.18 -4.75
N PHE A 187 -1.21 17.91 -5.13
CA PHE A 187 0.10 17.31 -5.36
C PHE A 187 0.72 17.65 -6.73
N LYS A 188 -0.01 18.34 -7.61
CA LYS A 188 0.40 18.66 -8.99
C LYS A 188 0.69 17.40 -9.82
N ILE A 189 -0.06 16.33 -9.58
CA ILE A 189 0.10 15.03 -10.25
C ILE A 189 -1.02 14.86 -11.27
N GLY A 190 -0.74 15.21 -12.52
CA GLY A 190 -1.69 15.09 -13.64
C GLY A 190 -2.95 15.95 -13.48
N GLU A 191 -3.64 16.21 -14.60
CA GLU A 191 -5.01 16.71 -14.54
C GLU A 191 -5.93 15.49 -14.62
N VAL A 192 -6.55 15.12 -13.50
CA VAL A 192 -7.67 14.16 -13.51
C VAL A 192 -8.91 14.97 -13.90
N GLU A 193 -9.42 14.75 -15.12
CA GLU A 193 -10.67 15.39 -15.55
C GLU A 193 -11.84 14.93 -14.64
N LYS A 194 -12.75 15.86 -14.35
CA LYS A 194 -13.88 15.65 -13.42
C LYS A 194 -15.02 14.87 -14.06
#